data_AF-A0AAD9D7Q0-F1
#
_entry.id   AF-A0AAD9D7Q0-F1
#
_cell.length_a   1.000
_cell.length_b   1.000
_cell.length_c   1.000
_cell.angle_alpha   90.00
_cell.angle_beta   90.00
_cell.angle_gamma   90.00
#
_symmetry.space_group_name_H-M   'P 1'
#
loop_
_entity.id
_entity.type
_entity.pdbx_description
1 polymer ?
#
loop_
_entity_poly.entity_id
_entity_poly.type
_entity_poly.pdbx_seq_one_letter_code
_entity_poly.pdbx_strand_id
1 'polypeptide(L)' 'MIKQILQKIPGGQNVQAFVGTSILIGLCAIPVFGKDTKTGHDLFSQEKPQAIVESESKLRKDYMDTKKEQQQQQQ' A
#
# COMPACT_ATOMS: atom_id res chain seq x y z
N MET A 1 18.84 29.73 -5.69
CA MET A 1 19.14 28.28 -5.74
C MET A 1 18.67 27.61 -7.02
N ILE A 2 17.38 27.69 -7.41
CA ILE A 2 16.85 27.00 -8.60
C ILE A 2 17.60 27.37 -9.90
N LYS A 3 17.93 28.65 -10.10
CA LYS A 3 18.69 29.10 -11.28
C LYS A 3 20.08 28.46 -11.41
N GLN A 4 20.76 28.15 -10.30
CA GLN A 4 22.08 27.51 -10.34
C GLN A 4 22.00 26.02 -10.71
N ILE A 5 20.93 25.34 -10.31
CA ILE A 5 20.66 23.95 -10.68
C ILE A 5 20.31 23.87 -12.17
N LEU A 6 19.53 24.83 -12.67
CA LEU A 6 19.15 24.89 -14.09
C LEU A 6 20.35 25.17 -15.02
N GLN A 7 21.33 25.95 -14.54
CA GLN A 7 22.57 26.22 -15.27
C GLN A 7 23.53 25.02 -15.33
N LYS A 8 23.34 24.00 -14.48
CA LYS A 8 24.12 22.75 -14.52
C LYS A 8 23.67 21.79 -15.62
N ILE A 9 22.52 22.03 -16.24
CA ILE A 9 22.03 21.24 -17.38
C ILE A 9 22.55 21.91 -18.66
N PRO A 10 23.57 21.34 -19.34
CA PRO A 10 24.05 21.88 -20.61
C PRO A 10 22.97 21.66 -21.68
N GLY A 11 22.34 22.74 -22.11
CA GLY A 11 21.31 22.69 -23.14
C GLY A 11 20.42 23.91 -23.10
N GLY A 12 19.93 24.34 -24.28
CA GLY A 12 19.00 25.46 -24.38
C GLY A 12 17.65 25.19 -23.69
N GLN A 13 16.74 26.15 -23.77
CA GLN A 13 15.45 26.11 -23.08
C GLN A 13 14.64 24.84 -23.36
N ASN A 14 14.73 24.29 -24.57
CA ASN A 14 14.05 23.04 -24.95
C ASN A 14 14.56 21.82 -24.17
N VAL A 15 15.88 21.75 -23.91
CA VAL A 15 16.49 20.65 -23.16
C VAL A 15 16.10 20.73 -21.68
N GLN A 16 16.08 21.94 -21.11
CA GLN A 16 15.62 22.14 -19.73
C GLN A 16 14.15 21.76 -19.56
N ALA A 17 13.29 22.14 -20.51
CA ALA A 17 11.89 21.75 -20.52
C ALA A 17 11.73 20.22 -20.59
N PHE A 18 12.43 19.57 -21.51
CA PHE A 18 12.40 18.11 -21.65
C PHE A 18 12.82 17.40 -20.36
N VAL A 19 13.98 17.76 -19.80
CA VAL A 19 14.49 17.14 -18.56
C VAL A 19 13.53 17.36 -17.39
N GLY A 20 12.98 18.57 -17.24
CA GLY A 20 12.00 18.88 -16.20
C GLY A 20 10.73 18.03 -16.33
N THR A 21 10.20 17.92 -17.55
CA THR A 21 9.01 17.10 -17.84
C THR A 21 9.28 15.61 -17.60
N SER A 22 10.42 15.07 -18.03
CA SER A 22 10.77 13.66 -17.81
C SER A 22 10.89 13.32 -16.33
N ILE A 23 11.51 14.20 -15.53
CA ILE A 23 11.60 14.00 -14.06
C ILE A 23 10.21 14.03 -13.43
N LEU A 24 9.37 14.98 -13.82
CA LEU A 24 8.01 15.09 -13.28
C LEU A 24 7.18 13.84 -13.58
N ILE A 25 7.19 13.37 -14.83
CA ILE A 25 6.48 12.14 -15.24
C ILE A 25 7.04 10.92 -14.48
N GLY A 26 8.37 10.82 -14.35
CA GLY A 26 9.01 9.75 -13.59
C GLY A 26 8.56 9.70 -12.13
N LEU A 27 8.45 10.86 -11.46
CA LEU A 27 7.94 10.93 -10.09
C LEU A 27 6.46 10.56 -9.99
N CYS A 28 5.63 10.98 -10.94
CA CYS A 28 4.22 10.61 -10.99
C CYS A 28 3.99 9.11 -11.28
N ALA A 29 4.96 8.43 -11.92
CA ALA A 29 4.89 7.00 -12.20
C ALA A 29 5.17 6.12 -10.97
N ILE A 30 5.91 6.62 -9.97
CA ILE A 30 6.26 5.87 -8.75
C ILE A 30 5.03 5.33 -8.00
N PRO A 31 3.98 6.12 -7.67
CA PRO A 31 2.81 5.57 -6.99
C PRO A 31 1.99 4.61 -7.86
N VAL A 32 2.07 4.72 -9.18
CA VAL A 32 1.32 3.88 -10.14
C VAL A 32 1.97 2.50 -10.28
N PHE A 33 3.30 2.45 -10.39
CA PHE A 33 4.04 1.21 -10.68
C PHE A 33 4.88 0.69 -9.51
N GLY A 34 5.15 1.51 -8.50
CA GLY A 34 6.03 1.16 -7.37
C GLY A 34 5.32 0.50 -6.19
N LYS A 35 3.99 0.33 -6.24
CA LYS A 35 3.23 -0.39 -5.23
C LYS A 35 2.55 -1.61 -5.84
N ASP A 36 3.02 -2.80 -5.47
CA ASP A 36 2.35 -4.09 -5.76
C ASP A 36 0.99 -4.23 -5.05
N THR A 37 0.70 -3.35 -4.11
CA THR A 37 -0.61 -3.29 -3.46
C THR A 37 -1.59 -2.59 -4.39
N LYS A 38 -2.56 -3.35 -4.92
CA LYS A 38 -3.72 -2.83 -5.66
C LYS A 38 -4.53 -1.89 -4.76
N THR A 39 -4.09 -0.64 -4.65
CA THR A 39 -4.75 0.37 -3.83
C THR A 39 -6.11 0.66 -4.47
N GLY A 40 -7.18 0.24 -3.80
CA GLY A 40 -8.56 0.28 -4.33
C GLY A 40 -9.25 -1.08 -4.37
N HIS A 41 -8.54 -2.20 -4.33
CA HIS A 41 -9.19 -3.54 -4.33
C HIS A 41 -9.91 -3.85 -3.01
N ASP A 42 -9.45 -3.24 -1.90
CA ASP A 42 -10.05 -3.36 -0.57
C ASP A 42 -11.22 -2.38 -0.37
N LEU A 43 -11.22 -1.24 -1.08
CA LEU A 43 -12.28 -0.23 -1.00
C LEU A 43 -13.53 -0.58 -1.81
N PHE A 44 -13.42 -1.59 -2.69
CA PHE A 44 -14.52 -2.11 -3.52
C PHE A 44 -14.73 -3.62 -3.37
N SER A 45 -14.09 -4.28 -2.38
CA SER A 45 -14.40 -5.67 -2.05
C SER A 45 -15.77 -5.73 -1.37
N GLN A 46 -16.77 -6.22 -2.11
CA GLN A 46 -18.06 -6.65 -1.55
C GLN A 46 -17.92 -7.92 -0.69
N GLU A 47 -16.72 -8.48 -0.60
CA GLU A 47 -16.42 -9.55 0.34
C GLU A 47 -16.40 -9.00 1.76
N LYS A 48 -17.01 -9.77 2.67
CA LYS A 48 -17.36 -9.41 4.05
C LYS A 48 -16.40 -8.37 4.68
N PRO A 49 -16.94 -7.32 5.34
CA PRO A 49 -16.15 -6.33 6.07
C PRO A 49 -15.10 -7.01 6.94
N GLN A 50 -13.87 -6.47 6.96
CA GLN A 50 -12.76 -7.02 7.75
C GLN A 50 -13.12 -7.23 9.22
N ALA A 51 -14.00 -6.39 9.78
CA ALA A 51 -14.56 -6.56 11.13
C ALA A 51 -15.33 -7.89 11.33
N ILE A 52 -15.99 -8.40 10.29
CA ILE A 52 -16.70 -9.69 10.32
C ILE A 52 -15.69 -10.85 10.25
N VAL A 53 -14.69 -10.75 9.37
CA VAL A 53 -13.65 -11.80 9.26
C VAL A 53 -12.85 -11.90 10.57
N GLU A 54 -12.49 -10.75 11.16
CA GLU A 54 -11.75 -10.72 12.42
C GLU A 54 -12.60 -11.28 13.57
N SER A 55 -13.89 -10.93 13.65
CA SER A 55 -14.79 -11.47 14.67
C SER A 55 -15.05 -12.97 14.52
N GLU A 56 -15.22 -13.49 13.29
CA GLU A 56 -15.32 -14.93 13.04
C GLU A 56 -14.04 -15.67 13.47
N SER A 57 -12.86 -15.08 13.19
CA SER A 57 -11.57 -15.68 13.55
C SER A 57 -11.33 -15.72 15.06
N LYS A 58 -11.70 -14.65 15.79
CA LYS A 58 -11.63 -14.59 17.26
C LYS A 58 -12.56 -15.60 17.91
N LEU A 59 -13.83 -15.62 17.47
CA LEU A 59 -14.83 -16.53 18.02
C LEU A 59 -14.42 -18.00 17.87
N ARG A 60 -13.81 -18.36 16.73
CA ARG A 60 -13.28 -19.71 16.50
C ARG A 60 -12.10 -20.05 17.41
N LYS A 61 -11.25 -19.09 17.73
CA LYS A 61 -10.12 -19.26 18.68
C LYS A 61 -10.64 -19.50 20.09
N ASP A 62 -11.52 -18.64 20.56
CA ASP A 62 -12.09 -18.70 21.91
C ASP A 62 -12.84 -20.03 22.15
N TYR A 63 -13.56 -20.53 21.14
CA TYR A 63 -14.20 -21.84 21.21
C TYR A 63 -13.21 -23.01 21.35
N MET A 64 -12.09 -22.96 20.61
CA MET A 64 -11.07 -24.00 20.66
C MET A 64 -10.31 -23.99 21.99
N ASP A 65 -10.04 -22.81 22.54
CA ASP A 65 -9.35 -22.67 23.82
C ASP A 65 -10.26 -23.14 24.97
N THR A 66 -11.53 -22.74 24.98
CA THR A 66 -12.53 -23.22 25.95
C THR A 66 -12.67 -24.75 25.90
N LYS A 67 -12.66 -25.35 24.70
CA LYS A 67 -12.77 -26.81 24.53
C LYS A 67 -11.55 -27.54 25.10
N LYS A 68 -10.34 -26.99 24.95
CA LYS A 68 -9.12 -27.57 25.52
C LYS A 68 -9.11 -27.51 27.04
N GLU A 69 -9.57 -26.40 27.62
CA GLU A 69 -9.68 -26.25 29.08
C GLU A 69 -10.66 -27.26 29.68
N GLN A 70 -11.80 -27.50 29.02
CA GLN A 70 -12.77 -28.52 29.44
C GLN A 70 -12.21 -29.94 29.35
N GLN A 71 -11.35 -30.23 28.36
CA GLN A 71 -10.70 -31.53 28.24
C GLN A 71 -9.60 -31.73 29.30
N GLN A 72 -8.93 -30.67 29.74
CA GLN A 72 -7.92 -30.72 30.79
C GLN A 72 -8.53 -30.84 32.19
N GLN A 73 -9.74 -30.32 32.42
CA GLN A 73 -10.44 -30.45 33.71
C GLN A 73 -11.14 -31.82 33.89
N GLN A 74 -11.27 -32.62 32.84
CA GLN A 74 -11.88 -33.96 32.88
C GLN A 74 -10.85 -35.11 32.96
N GLN A 75 -9.55 -34.80 33.03
CA GLN A 75 -8.47 -35.75 33.35
C GLN A 75 -8.03 -35.56 34.81
#